data_AF-A0AAW9J670-F1
#
_entry.id   AF-A0AAW9J670-F1
#
_cell.length_a   1.000
_cell.length_b   1.000
_cell.length_c   1.000
_cell.angle_alpha   90.00
_cell.angle_beta   90.00
_cell.angle_gamma   90.00
#
_symmetry.space_group_name_H-M   'P 1'
#
loop_
_entity.id
_entity.type
_entity.pdbx_description
1 polymer ?
#
loop_
_entity_poly.entity_id
_entity_poly.type
_entity_poly.pdbx_seq_one_letter_code
_entity_poly.pdbx_strand_id
1 'polypeptide(L)'
;MAQKKRVGEIIQTVSLKNLNDITMTTGAITGIITIDIVKETFNVEVNKSAARNINDKIHELLLEVQESKTNTVVQQTGSVQNYSSADEILKFKELLDMGTSYIFYEYIVINV
;
A
#
# COMPACT_ATOMS: atom_id res chain seq x y z
N MET A 1 16.06 28.74 -34.41
CA MET A 1 14.74 28.10 -34.67
C MET A 1 14.99 26.63 -34.94
N ALA A 2 14.59 25.74 -34.04
CA ALA A 2 14.71 24.30 -34.25
C ALA A 2 13.36 23.67 -33.89
N GLN A 3 12.46 23.61 -34.87
CA GLN A 3 11.26 22.79 -34.76
C GLN A 3 11.70 21.33 -34.81
N LYS A 4 11.95 20.73 -33.64
CA LYS A 4 12.14 19.29 -33.54
C LYS A 4 10.76 18.66 -33.71
N LYS A 5 10.34 18.43 -34.95
CA LYS A 5 9.19 17.57 -35.29
C LYS A 5 9.46 16.20 -34.66
N ARG A 6 8.85 15.93 -33.51
CA ARG A 6 8.82 14.60 -32.90
C ARG A 6 7.60 13.88 -33.46
N VAL A 7 7.77 13.20 -34.58
CA VAL A 7 6.80 12.22 -35.06
C VAL A 7 7.28 10.88 -34.53
N GLY A 8 6.57 10.33 -33.54
CA GLY A 8 6.89 9.07 -32.88
C GLY A 8 6.46 9.05 -31.41
N GLU A 9 6.28 7.86 -30.84
CA GLU A 9 6.05 7.66 -29.40
C GLU A 9 7.38 7.76 -28.64
N ILE A 10 7.37 8.43 -27.48
CA ILE A 10 8.52 8.53 -26.60
C ILE A 10 8.15 7.84 -25.30
N ILE A 11 8.73 6.67 -25.08
CA ILE A 11 8.56 5.91 -23.84
C ILE A 11 9.74 6.26 -22.93
N GLN A 12 9.43 6.79 -21.74
CA GLN A 12 10.42 7.10 -20.71
C GLN A 12 10.05 6.37 -19.43
N THR A 13 11.00 5.63 -18.87
CA THR A 13 10.81 4.87 -17.62
C THR A 13 11.66 5.48 -16.52
N VAL A 14 11.06 5.68 -15.35
CA VAL A 14 11.70 6.27 -14.18
C VAL A 14 11.73 5.24 -13.05
N SER A 15 12.86 5.14 -12.34
CA SER A 15 12.96 4.28 -11.15
C SER A 15 12.31 4.96 -9.95
N LEU A 16 11.46 4.22 -9.23
CA LEU A 16 10.86 4.63 -7.94
C LEU A 16 11.90 5.07 -6.88
N LYS A 17 13.15 4.59 -6.98
CA LYS A 17 14.23 4.99 -6.04
C LYS A 17 14.69 6.44 -6.22
N ASN A 18 14.52 6.98 -7.43
CA ASN A 18 14.95 8.34 -7.78
C ASN A 18 13.78 9.32 -7.79
N LEU A 19 12.58 8.85 -7.44
CA LEU A 19 11.39 9.66 -7.36
C LEU A 19 11.43 10.44 -6.04
N ASN A 20 11.30 11.77 -6.13
CA ASN A 20 11.28 12.64 -4.97
C ASN A 20 9.83 12.85 -4.52
N ASP A 21 9.03 13.47 -5.39
CA ASP A 21 7.63 13.75 -5.14
C ASP A 21 6.81 13.68 -6.42
N ILE A 22 5.51 13.39 -6.23
CA ILE A 22 4.50 13.50 -7.29
C ILE A 22 3.48 14.51 -6.81
N THR A 23 3.27 15.56 -7.60
CA THR A 23 2.34 16.63 -7.31
C THR A 23 1.25 16.67 -8.37
N MET A 24 -0.02 16.63 -7.94
CA MET A 24 -1.17 16.85 -8.82
C MET A 24 -1.69 18.27 -8.65
N THR A 25 -1.77 19.02 -9.75
CA THR A 25 -2.46 20.32 -9.80
C THR A 25 -3.66 20.22 -10.73
N THR A 26 -4.83 20.67 -10.30
CA THR A 26 -6.04 20.66 -11.15
C THR A 26 -6.59 22.05 -11.35
N GLY A 27 -6.92 22.39 -12.60
CA GLY A 27 -7.70 23.56 -12.97
C GLY A 27 -9.19 23.24 -13.09
N ALA A 28 -9.92 24.12 -13.76
CA ALA A 28 -11.35 23.91 -14.02
C ALA A 28 -11.60 22.68 -14.91
N ILE A 29 -10.77 22.47 -15.94
CA ILE A 29 -10.98 21.48 -17.02
C ILE A 29 -9.79 20.50 -17.13
N THR A 30 -8.56 21.01 -16.98
CA THR A 30 -7.32 20.24 -17.11
C THR A 30 -6.73 19.89 -15.75
N GLY A 31 -5.87 18.88 -15.73
CA GLY A 31 -5.03 18.53 -14.60
C GLY A 31 -3.61 18.26 -15.06
N ILE A 32 -2.64 18.66 -14.25
CA ILE A 32 -1.22 18.47 -14.49
C ILE A 32 -0.69 17.57 -13.39
N ILE A 33 -0.02 16.50 -13.78
CA ILE A 33 0.74 15.64 -12.88
C ILE A 33 2.21 15.96 -13.08
N THR A 34 2.83 16.47 -12.02
CA THR A 34 4.25 16.77 -11.97
C THR A 34 4.96 15.63 -11.26
N ILE A 35 5.87 14.96 -11.94
CA ILE A 35 6.72 13.91 -11.37
C ILE A 35 8.11 14.51 -11.24
N ASP A 36 8.56 14.74 -10.00
CA ASP A 36 9.89 15.26 -9.73
C ASP A 36 10.84 14.11 -9.36
N ILE A 37 11.96 14.05 -10.08
CA ILE A 37 13.05 13.11 -9.82
C ILE A 37 14.33 13.89 -9.57
N VAL A 38 15.31 13.27 -8.92
CA VAL A 38 16.58 13.91 -8.48
C VAL A 38 17.29 14.77 -9.54
N LYS A 39 17.05 14.54 -10.83
CA LYS A 39 17.71 15.27 -11.93
C LYS A 39 16.76 15.94 -12.93
N GLU A 40 15.46 15.64 -12.91
CA GLU A 40 14.52 16.07 -13.95
C GLU A 40 13.10 16.18 -13.37
N THR A 41 12.29 17.05 -13.97
CA THR A 41 10.88 17.20 -13.62
C THR A 41 10.04 16.99 -14.86
N PHE A 42 9.04 16.11 -14.79
CA PHE A 42 8.12 15.82 -15.89
C PHE A 42 6.74 16.37 -15.59
N ASN A 43 6.20 17.15 -16.51
CA ASN A 43 4.82 17.62 -16.44
C ASN A 43 3.98 16.85 -17.46
N VAL A 44 3.01 16.08 -16.97
CA VAL A 44 2.05 15.34 -17.78
C VAL A 44 0.71 16.05 -17.68
N GLU A 45 0.31 16.72 -18.76
CA GLU A 45 -1.01 17.35 -18.86
C GLU A 45 -2.05 16.31 -19.31
N VAL A 46 -3.13 16.22 -18.55
CA VAL A 46 -4.27 15.34 -18.83
C VAL A 46 -5.56 16.10 -18.53
N ASN A 47 -6.71 15.50 -18.85
CA ASN A 47 -7.98 16.04 -18.38
C ASN A 47 -8.15 15.83 -16.87
N LYS A 48 -8.96 16.67 -16.23
CA LYS A 48 -9.13 16.66 -14.77
C LYS A 48 -9.56 15.29 -14.19
N SER A 49 -10.41 14.54 -14.89
CA SER A 49 -10.84 13.22 -14.43
C SER A 49 -9.70 12.21 -14.47
N ALA A 50 -8.89 12.18 -15.53
CA ALA A 50 -7.72 11.31 -15.57
C ALA A 50 -6.68 11.73 -14.53
N ALA A 51 -6.45 13.02 -14.31
CA ALA A 51 -5.52 13.48 -13.27
C ALA A 51 -5.89 12.91 -11.89
N ARG A 52 -7.18 12.96 -11.54
CA ARG A 52 -7.70 12.39 -10.29
C ARG A 52 -7.53 10.88 -10.23
N ASN A 53 -7.94 10.16 -11.27
CA ASN A 53 -7.81 8.70 -11.29
C ASN A 53 -6.34 8.25 -11.16
N ILE A 54 -5.42 8.95 -11.81
CA ILE A 54 -3.98 8.66 -11.71
C ILE A 54 -3.49 8.96 -10.28
N ASN A 55 -3.90 10.09 -9.70
CA ASN A 55 -3.55 10.44 -8.32
C ASN A 55 -4.06 9.39 -7.32
N ASP A 56 -5.31 8.96 -7.45
CA ASP A 56 -5.91 7.94 -6.59
C ASP A 56 -5.15 6.61 -6.73
N LYS A 57 -4.79 6.22 -7.95
CA LYS A 57 -4.00 5.00 -8.18
C LYS A 57 -2.58 5.10 -7.63
N ILE A 58 -1.95 6.27 -7.71
CA ILE A 58 -0.65 6.53 -7.09
C ILE A 58 -0.74 6.38 -5.56
N HIS A 59 -1.78 6.92 -4.93
CA HIS A 59 -1.99 6.75 -3.49
C HIS A 59 -2.22 5.30 -3.09
N GLU A 60 -3.03 4.56 -3.85
CA GLU A 60 -3.27 3.13 -3.63
C GLU A 60 -1.96 2.33 -3.72
N LEU A 61 -1.16 2.55 -4.77
CA LEU A 61 0.14 1.89 -4.95
C LEU A 61 1.15 2.29 -3.85
N LEU A 62 1.12 3.55 -3.41
CA LEU A 62 1.99 4.01 -2.33
C LEU A 62 1.63 3.34 -0.99
N LEU A 63 0.34 3.16 -0.72
CA LEU A 63 -0.15 2.42 0.44
C LEU A 63 0.27 0.95 0.35
N GLU A 64 0.07 0.29 -0.80
CA GLU A 64 0.46 -1.11 -1.02
C GLU A 64 1.98 -1.31 -0.84
N VAL A 65 2.82 -0.39 -1.35
CA VAL A 65 4.27 -0.43 -1.17
C VAL A 65 4.68 -0.23 0.30
N GLN A 66 3.95 0.61 1.04
CA GLN A 66 4.15 0.76 2.48
C GLN A 66 3.72 -0.50 3.24
N GLU A 67 2.57 -1.07 2.91
CA GLU A 67 2.05 -2.32 3.49
C GLU A 67 2.99 -3.51 3.22
N SER A 68 3.58 -3.56 2.02
CA SER A 68 4.60 -4.55 1.64
C SER A 68 5.89 -4.40 2.46
N LYS A 69 6.29 -3.16 2.77
CA LYS A 69 7.43 -2.90 3.67
C LYS A 69 7.09 -3.27 5.12
N THR A 70 5.89 -2.99 5.61
CA THR A 70 5.46 -3.43 6.94
C THR A 70 5.30 -4.94 7.02
N ASN A 71 4.89 -5.63 5.96
CA ASN A 71 4.88 -7.10 5.94
C ASN A 71 6.28 -7.73 5.89
N THR A 72 7.33 -6.92 5.69
CA THR A 72 8.73 -7.33 5.89
C THR A 72 9.30 -6.89 7.25
N VAL A 73 8.57 -6.08 8.02
CA VAL A 73 8.97 -5.60 9.37
C VAL A 73 8.04 -6.14 10.48
N VAL A 74 6.93 -6.80 10.13
CA VAL A 74 6.13 -7.62 11.06
C VAL A 74 6.56 -9.09 10.95
N GLN A 75 7.86 -9.32 11.00
CA GLN A 75 8.43 -10.40 11.79
C GLN A 75 9.62 -9.80 12.54
N GLN A 76 9.48 -9.73 13.88
CA GLN A 76 10.45 -9.24 14.88
C GLN A 76 10.48 -7.72 15.13
N THR A 77 9.55 -7.28 15.98
CA THR A 77 9.76 -6.66 17.31
C THR A 77 8.41 -6.05 17.69
N GLY A 78 7.47 -6.76 18.31
CA GLY A 78 7.65 -7.38 19.61
C GLY A 78 7.87 -6.28 20.64
N SER A 79 6.82 -5.54 20.98
CA SER A 79 6.77 -4.78 22.23
C SER A 79 7.19 -5.73 23.35
N VAL A 80 8.29 -5.42 24.04
CA VAL A 80 8.70 -6.13 25.25
C VAL A 80 7.66 -5.79 26.32
N GLN A 81 6.55 -6.52 26.27
CA GLN A 81 5.74 -6.78 27.44
C GLN A 81 6.47 -7.92 28.13
N ASN A 82 7.05 -7.63 29.29
CA ASN A 82 7.50 -8.66 30.23
C ASN A 82 6.26 -9.41 30.72
N TYR A 83 5.73 -10.31 29.90
CA TYR A 83 4.77 -11.30 30.35
C TYR A 83 5.56 -12.30 31.20
N SER A 84 5.10 -12.50 32.44
CA SER A 84 5.64 -13.56 33.29
C SER A 84 5.36 -14.90 32.61
N SER A 85 6.26 -15.88 32.72
CA SER A 85 6.08 -17.20 32.10
C SER A 85 4.73 -17.86 32.47
N ALA A 86 4.13 -17.45 33.60
CA ALA A 86 2.79 -17.87 34.01
C ALA A 86 1.66 -17.29 33.12
N ASP A 87 1.80 -16.06 32.62
CA ASP A 87 0.79 -15.38 31.80
C ASP A 87 0.71 -16.00 30.39
N GLU A 88 1.84 -16.45 29.86
CA GLU A 88 1.91 -17.18 28.59
C GLU A 88 1.17 -18.52 28.68
N ILE A 89 1.38 -19.26 29.77
CA ILE A 89 0.69 -20.55 30.01
C ILE A 89 -0.82 -20.35 30.12
N LEU A 90 -1.27 -19.26 30.76
CA LEU A 90 -2.68 -18.94 30.92
C LEU A 90 -3.33 -18.62 29.56
N LYS A 91 -2.66 -17.86 28.70
CA LYS A 91 -3.09 -17.59 27.32
C LYS A 91 -3.18 -18.86 26.47
N PHE A 92 -2.20 -19.77 26.57
CA PHE A 92 -2.26 -21.04 25.86
C PHE A 92 -3.41 -21.92 26.33
N LYS A 93 -3.72 -21.90 27.64
CA LYS A 93 -4.88 -22.60 28.19
C LYS A 93 -6.20 -22.01 27.68
N GLU A 94 -6.34 -20.68 27.70
CA GLU A 94 -7.55 -20.01 27.19
C GLU A 94 -7.81 -20.32 25.71
N LEU A 95 -6.77 -20.32 24.88
CA LEU A 95 -6.91 -20.68 23.46
C LEU A 95 -7.35 -22.14 23.26
N LEU A 96 -6.87 -23.04 24.12
CA LEU A 96 -7.22 -24.46 24.07
C LEU A 96 -8.65 -24.71 24.56
N ASP A 97 -9.09 -24.01 25.62
CA ASP A 97 -10.47 -24.05 26.10
C ASP A 97 -11.44 -23.41 25.08
N MET A 98 -11.05 -22.33 24.41
CA MET A 98 -11.86 -21.71 23.34
C MET A 98 -11.99 -22.61 22.10
N GLY A 99 -10.91 -23.30 21.72
CA GLY A 99 -10.91 -24.24 20.60
C GLY A 99 -11.73 -25.51 20.88
N THR A 100 -11.69 -26.02 22.11
CA THR A 100 -12.47 -27.21 22.49
C THR A 100 -13.96 -26.92 22.63
N SER A 101 -14.35 -25.72 23.10
CA SER A 101 -15.76 -25.33 23.19
C SER A 101 -16.49 -25.35 21.83
N TYR A 102 -15.83 -24.97 20.73
CA TYR A 102 -16.47 -24.99 19.40
C TYR A 102 -16.70 -26.39 18.83
N ILE A 103 -15.88 -27.38 19.23
CA ILE A 103 -15.94 -28.74 18.67
C ILE A 103 -17.05 -29.58 19.34
N PHE A 104 -17.46 -29.23 20.57
CA PHE A 104 -18.55 -29.93 21.25
C PHE A 104 -19.95 -29.49 20.81
N TYR A 105 -20.14 -28.24 20.36
CA TYR A 105 -21.46 -27.77 19.89
C TYR A 105 -21.84 -28.29 18.51
N GLU A 106 -20.88 -28.61 17.64
CA GLU A 106 -21.17 -29.13 16.30
C GLU A 106 -21.52 -30.64 16.29
N TYR A 107 -21.05 -31.41 17.29
CA TYR A 107 -21.32 -32.85 17.37
C TYR A 107 -22.66 -33.22 18.05
N ILE A 108 -23.31 -32.31 18.76
CA ILE A 108 -24.58 -32.60 19.44
C ILE A 108 -25.81 -32.35 18.52
N VAL A 109 -25.67 -31.61 17.42
CA VAL A 109 -26.82 -31.25 16.55
C VAL A 109 -27.04 -32.23 15.38
N ILE A 110 -26.20 -33.27 15.21
CA ILE A 110 -26.32 -34.22 14.08
C ILE A 110 -26.82 -35.62 14.51
N ASN A 111 -27.25 -35.83 15.77
CA ASN A 111 -27.95 -37.06 16.15
C ASN A 111 -29.10 -36.79 17.13
N VAL A 112 -30.26 -36.39 16.59
CA VAL A 112 -31.60 -36.79 17.06
C VAL A 112 -32.49 -36.97 15.83
#